data_AF-A0A9N9K0U6-F1
#
_entry.id   AF-A0A9N9K0U6-F1
#
_cell.length_a   1.000
_cell.length_b   1.000
_cell.length_c   1.000
_cell.angle_alpha   90.00
_cell.angle_beta   90.00
_cell.angle_gamma   90.00
#
_symmetry.space_group_name_H-M   'P 1'
#
loop_
_entity.id
_entity.type
_entity.pdbx_description
1 polymer ?
#
loop_
_entity_poly.entity_id
_entity_poly.type
_entity_poly.pdbx_seq_one_letter_code
_entity_poly.pdbx_strand_id
1 'polypeptide(L)'
;RIIELLKASSKYLTYLIISDQPRIRPEKIIETRQKILTVMHELPNDTSMFSDIQIVTELLLTLIDWIPAQCSFRTETRQKLNKNREEAYKVIQKNLALERQEEIQQKKADKKRAEAERVAKLSPEEQRKL
;
A
#
# COMPACT_ATOMS: atom_id res chain seq x y z
N ARG A 1 9.60 10.94 28.81
CA ARG A 1 9.13 11.96 27.85
C ARG A 1 7.97 11.52 26.95
N ILE A 2 8.12 10.62 25.97
CA ILE A 2 7.01 10.27 25.04
C ILE A 2 5.77 9.75 25.78
N ILE A 3 5.95 8.91 26.80
CA ILE A 3 4.84 8.39 27.61
C ILE A 3 4.11 9.53 28.34
N GLU A 4 4.83 10.52 28.85
CA GLU A 4 4.21 11.70 29.48
C GLU A 4 3.43 12.52 28.45
N LEU A 5 4.02 12.79 27.28
CA LEU A 5 3.36 13.51 26.19
C LEU A 5 2.10 12.78 25.73
N LEU A 6 2.16 11.45 25.61
CA LEU A 6 1.01 10.61 25.24
C LEU A 6 -0.10 10.70 26.29
N LYS A 7 0.23 10.64 27.59
CA LYS A 7 -0.75 10.79 28.67
C LYS A 7 -1.38 12.18 28.66
N ALA A 8 -0.58 13.24 28.50
CA ALA A 8 -1.05 14.62 28.50
C ALA A 8 -1.92 14.96 27.28
N SER A 9 -1.61 14.39 26.11
CA SER A 9 -2.37 14.58 24.87
C SER A 9 -3.57 13.65 24.73
N SER A 10 -3.68 12.59 25.56
CA SER A 10 -4.70 11.55 25.42
C SER A 10 -6.14 12.07 25.34
N LYS A 11 -6.48 13.12 26.10
CA LYS A 11 -7.83 13.73 26.08
C LYS A 11 -8.19 14.43 24.77
N TYR A 12 -7.21 14.76 23.94
CA TYR A 12 -7.40 15.45 22.67
C TYR A 12 -7.34 14.48 21.47
N LEU A 13 -6.69 13.33 21.64
CA LEU A 13 -6.52 12.35 20.57
C LEU A 13 -7.77 11.48 20.41
N THR A 14 -8.34 11.47 19.20
CA THR A 14 -9.36 10.48 18.84
C THR A 14 -8.70 9.16 18.47
N TYR A 15 -7.66 9.20 17.64
CA TYR A 15 -6.80 8.04 17.38
C TYR A 15 -5.38 8.43 16.97
N LEU A 16 -4.47 7.51 17.26
CA LEU A 16 -3.06 7.55 16.89
C LEU A 16 -2.69 6.19 16.28
N ILE A 17 -2.35 6.18 14.99
CA ILE A 17 -1.98 4.97 14.26
C ILE A 17 -0.54 5.10 13.79
N ILE A 18 0.29 4.13 14.17
CA ILE A 18 1.66 3.98 13.69
C ILE A 18 1.71 2.69 12.88
N SER A 19 2.00 2.79 11.59
CA SER A 19 2.01 1.63 10.69
C SER A 19 3.06 1.78 9.60
N ASP A 20 3.58 0.67 9.10
CA ASP A 20 4.37 0.63 7.86
C ASP A 20 3.59 -0.02 6.70
N GLN A 21 2.30 -0.28 6.91
CA GLN A 21 1.42 -0.87 5.91
C GLN A 21 0.88 0.20 4.96
N PRO A 22 0.69 -0.14 3.67
CA PRO A 22 0.04 0.77 2.73
C PRO A 22 -1.41 1.04 3.13
N ARG A 23 -1.89 2.26 2.86
CA ARG A 23 -3.28 2.66 3.15
C ARG A 23 -4.31 1.90 2.33
N ILE A 24 -3.94 1.51 1.12
CA ILE A 24 -4.77 0.75 0.19
C ILE A 24 -4.12 -0.61 -0.01
N ARG A 25 -4.93 -1.65 -0.17
CA ARG A 25 -4.44 -3.00 -0.47
C ARG A 25 -3.59 -2.96 -1.75
N PRO A 26 -2.32 -3.40 -1.71
CA PRO A 26 -1.46 -3.31 -2.86
C PRO A 26 -1.80 -4.38 -3.90
N GLU A 27 -1.82 -3.97 -5.16
CA GLU A 27 -1.94 -4.85 -6.34
C GLU A 27 -0.57 -5.28 -6.87
N LYS A 28 0.49 -4.60 -6.42
CA LYS A 28 1.87 -4.85 -6.83
C LYS A 28 2.77 -4.93 -5.60
N ILE A 29 3.94 -5.54 -5.78
CA ILE A 29 4.94 -5.63 -4.72
C ILE A 29 5.46 -4.22 -4.41
N ILE A 30 5.50 -3.87 -3.13
CA ILE A 30 6.02 -2.60 -2.64
C ILE A 30 7.47 -2.80 -2.20
N GLU A 31 8.41 -2.15 -2.90
CA GLU A 31 9.85 -2.25 -2.61
C GLU A 31 10.27 -1.36 -1.43
N THR A 32 9.81 -0.10 -1.41
CA THR A 32 10.13 0.85 -0.36
C THR A 32 8.96 1.00 0.61
N ARG A 33 9.23 0.82 1.90
CA ARG A 33 8.23 0.93 2.96
C ARG A 33 8.47 2.21 3.74
N GLN A 34 7.44 3.03 3.84
CA GLN A 34 7.46 4.22 4.67
C GLN A 34 6.73 3.93 5.98
N LYS A 35 7.25 4.43 7.09
CA LYS A 35 6.52 4.46 8.35
C LYS A 35 5.56 5.64 8.29
N ILE A 36 4.30 5.37 8.55
CA ILE A 36 3.20 6.33 8.49
C ILE A 36 2.69 6.54 9.90
N LEU A 37 2.67 7.81 10.30
CA LEU A 37 2.00 8.30 11.50
C LEU A 37 0.68 8.94 11.06
N THR A 38 -0.44 8.35 11.46
CA THR A 38 -1.78 8.93 11.19
C THR A 38 -2.41 9.33 12.50
N VAL A 39 -2.81 10.59 12.61
CA VAL A 39 -3.41 11.14 13.82
C VAL A 39 -4.72 11.82 13.48
N MET A 40 -5.73 11.56 14.31
CA MET A 40 -6.95 12.33 14.33
C MET A 40 -7.16 12.86 15.73
N HIS A 41 -7.43 14.16 15.81
CA HIS A 41 -7.77 14.87 17.02
C HIS A 41 -8.78 15.94 16.66
N GLU A 42 -9.60 16.33 17.63
CA GLU A 42 -10.56 17.42 17.44
C GLU A 42 -9.89 18.75 17.79
N LEU A 43 -10.21 19.77 17.00
CA LEU A 43 -9.85 21.15 17.33
C LEU A 43 -11.00 21.73 18.16
N PRO A 44 -10.72 22.39 19.29
CA PRO A 44 -11.70 23.12 20.05
C PRO A 44 -12.21 24.27 19.20
N ASN A 45 -13.51 24.57 19.36
CA ASN A 45 -14.14 25.68 18.66
C ASN A 45 -13.68 27.04 19.19
N ASP A 46 -13.20 27.09 20.44
CA ASP A 46 -12.65 28.29 21.07
C ASP A 46 -11.14 28.37 20.87
N THR A 47 -10.71 29.45 20.21
CA THR A 47 -9.30 29.78 20.00
C THR A 47 -8.50 29.98 21.28
N SER A 48 -9.17 30.32 22.40
CA SER A 48 -8.51 30.46 23.70
C SER A 48 -7.91 29.13 24.21
N MET A 49 -8.46 28.00 23.74
CA MET A 49 -8.03 26.65 24.11
C MET A 49 -6.96 26.07 23.19
N PHE A 50 -6.47 26.83 22.20
CA PHE A 50 -5.46 26.32 21.25
C PHE A 50 -4.13 26.00 21.92
N SER A 51 -3.78 26.72 23.00
CA SER A 51 -2.61 26.40 23.83
C SER A 51 -2.64 24.97 24.34
N ASP A 52 -3.82 24.46 24.66
CA ASP A 52 -3.96 23.15 25.28
C ASP A 52 -3.70 22.00 24.29
N ILE A 53 -3.82 22.27 22.99
CA ILE A 53 -3.58 21.30 21.90
C ILE A 53 -2.11 21.28 21.48
N GLN A 54 -1.32 22.30 21.84
CA GLN A 54 0.10 22.34 21.48
C GLN A 54 0.84 21.06 21.92
N ILE A 55 0.39 20.43 22.99
CA ILE A 55 0.90 19.15 23.47
C ILE A 55 0.73 18.00 22.47
N VAL A 56 -0.33 18.02 21.65
CA VAL A 56 -0.54 17.08 20.56
C VAL A 56 0.53 17.30 19.50
N THR A 57 0.74 18.54 19.07
CA THR A 57 1.78 18.88 18.08
C THR A 57 3.17 18.47 18.58
N GLU A 58 3.49 18.74 19.85
CA GLU A 58 4.77 18.33 20.44
C GLU A 58 4.93 16.80 20.42
N LEU A 59 3.87 16.05 20.77
CA LEU A 59 3.88 14.59 20.66
C LEU A 59 4.17 14.15 19.22
N LEU A 60 3.52 14.75 18.22
CA LEU A 60 3.69 14.36 16.82
C LEU A 60 5.13 14.54 16.34
N LEU A 61 5.71 15.71 16.58
CA LEU A 61 7.09 16.00 16.21
C LEU A 61 8.06 15.06 16.93
N THR A 62 7.84 14.83 18.23
CA THR A 62 8.65 13.90 19.01
C THR A 62 8.58 12.47 18.44
N LEU A 63 7.38 12.01 18.04
CA LEU A 63 7.21 10.68 17.46
C LEU A 63 7.86 10.56 16.08
N ILE A 64 7.77 11.61 15.24
CA ILE A 64 8.38 11.64 13.91
C ILE A 64 9.90 11.44 14.01
N ASP A 65 10.56 12.06 14.99
CA ASP A 65 12.00 11.92 15.18
C ASP A 65 12.36 10.61 15.89
N TRP A 66 11.58 10.21 16.89
CA TRP A 66 11.93 9.07 17.75
C TRP A 66 11.70 7.72 17.07
N ILE A 67 10.60 7.55 16.33
CA ILE A 67 10.25 6.29 15.67
C ILE A 67 11.38 5.78 14.75
N PRO A 68 11.93 6.56 13.80
CA PRO A 68 13.01 6.07 12.94
C PRO A 68 14.32 5.83 13.70
N ALA A 69 14.60 6.62 14.75
CA ALA A 69 15.86 6.54 15.48
C ALA A 69 15.94 5.38 16.48
N GLN A 70 14.83 5.06 17.15
CA GLN A 70 14.83 4.19 18.33
C GLN A 70 13.89 2.98 18.20
N CYS A 71 12.94 2.99 17.26
CA CYS A 71 12.00 1.88 17.11
C CYS A 71 12.66 0.69 16.41
N SER A 72 13.18 -0.24 17.21
CA SER A 72 13.66 -1.55 16.76
C SER A 72 12.77 -2.66 17.32
N PHE A 73 12.61 -3.72 16.53
CA PHE A 73 11.90 -4.93 16.95
C PHE A 73 12.91 -6.01 17.33
N ARG A 74 12.53 -6.86 18.29
CA ARG A 74 13.26 -8.10 18.56
C ARG A 74 13.32 -8.95 17.30
N THR A 75 14.39 -9.73 17.15
CA THR A 75 14.64 -10.57 15.96
C THR A 75 13.46 -11.46 15.62
N GLU A 76 12.86 -12.12 16.62
CA GLU A 76 11.71 -12.99 16.42
C GLU A 76 10.50 -12.23 15.83
N THR A 77 10.18 -11.05 16.38
CA THR A 77 9.11 -10.19 15.85
C THR A 77 9.42 -9.74 14.43
N ARG A 78 10.67 -9.36 14.15
CA ARG A 78 11.11 -8.98 12.81
C ARG A 78 10.94 -10.13 11.80
N GLN A 79 11.28 -11.34 12.19
CA GLN A 79 11.11 -12.54 11.35
C GLN A 79 9.62 -12.82 11.07
N LYS A 80 8.75 -12.76 12.10
CA LYS A 80 7.30 -12.92 11.92
C LYS A 80 6.73 -11.88 10.97
N LEU A 81 7.11 -10.61 11.15
CA LEU A 81 6.68 -9.52 10.27
C LEU A 81 7.16 -9.73 8.82
N ASN A 82 8.38 -10.21 8.61
CA ASN A 82 8.88 -10.50 7.27
C ASN A 82 8.13 -11.68 6.63
N LYS A 83 7.93 -12.77 7.37
CA LYS A 83 7.19 -13.95 6.90
C LYS A 83 5.76 -13.59 6.48
N ASN A 84 5.05 -12.84 7.32
CA ASN A 84 3.68 -12.41 7.00
C ASN A 84 3.64 -11.55 5.72
N ARG A 85 4.65 -10.70 5.49
CA ARG A 85 4.75 -9.92 4.26
C ARG A 85 5.05 -10.78 3.03
N GLU A 86 5.95 -11.74 3.16
CA GLU A 86 6.26 -12.69 2.08
C GLU A 86 5.02 -13.50 1.68
N GLU A 87 4.23 -13.95 2.65
CA GLU A 87 2.96 -14.64 2.40
C GLU A 87 1.96 -13.75 1.66
N ALA A 88 1.83 -12.48 2.05
CA ALA A 88 0.99 -11.53 1.32
C ALA A 88 1.50 -11.29 -0.12
N TYR A 89 2.82 -11.18 -0.31
CA TYR A 89 3.41 -11.01 -1.64
C TYR A 89 3.25 -12.23 -2.54
N LYS A 90 3.23 -13.45 -2.00
CA LYS A 90 2.92 -14.66 -2.77
C LYS A 90 1.51 -14.61 -3.38
N VAL A 91 0.54 -14.08 -2.63
CA VAL A 91 -0.83 -13.90 -3.14
C VAL A 91 -0.84 -12.88 -4.29
N ILE A 92 -0.15 -11.75 -4.13
CA ILE A 92 -0.05 -10.73 -5.19
C ILE A 92 0.63 -11.29 -6.44
N GLN A 93 1.75 -12.01 -6.29
CA GLN A 93 2.46 -12.63 -7.40
C GLN A 93 1.59 -13.65 -8.14
N LYS A 94 0.80 -14.45 -7.42
CA LYS A 94 -0.13 -15.39 -8.04
C LYS A 94 -1.17 -14.66 -8.89
N ASN A 95 -1.76 -13.58 -8.38
CA ASN A 95 -2.74 -12.80 -9.12
C ASN A 95 -2.11 -12.15 -10.37
N LEU A 96 -0.93 -11.53 -10.25
CA LEU A 96 -0.21 -10.95 -11.38
C LEU A 96 0.17 -12.00 -12.45
N ALA A 97 0.46 -13.23 -12.04
CA ALA A 97 0.74 -14.32 -12.98
C ALA A 97 -0.52 -14.75 -13.75
N LEU A 98 -1.67 -14.79 -13.09
CA LEU A 98 -2.96 -15.11 -13.73
C LEU A 98 -3.35 -14.01 -14.73
N GLU A 99 -3.30 -12.74 -14.33
CA GLU A 99 -3.60 -11.60 -15.20
C GLU A 99 -2.69 -11.61 -16.45
N ARG A 100 -1.38 -11.84 -16.27
CA ARG A 100 -0.44 -11.94 -17.41
C ARG A 100 -0.78 -13.11 -18.32
N GLN A 101 -1.21 -14.25 -17.78
CA GLN A 101 -1.58 -15.41 -18.57
C GLN A 101 -2.86 -15.14 -19.38
N GLU A 102 -3.85 -14.49 -18.78
CA GLU A 102 -5.09 -14.06 -19.45
C GLU A 102 -4.80 -13.07 -20.57
N GLU A 103 -3.96 -12.05 -20.33
CA GLU A 103 -3.55 -11.09 -21.37
C GLU A 103 -2.85 -11.77 -22.56
N ILE A 104 -1.99 -12.76 -22.30
CA ILE A 104 -1.30 -13.50 -23.36
C ILE A 104 -2.30 -14.32 -24.19
N GLN A 105 -3.28 -14.95 -23.54
CA GLN A 105 -4.31 -15.73 -24.23
C GLN A 105 -5.21 -14.83 -25.07
N GLN A 106 -5.64 -13.69 -24.53
CA GLN A 106 -6.44 -12.71 -25.24
C GLN A 106 -5.70 -12.19 -26.48
N LYS A 107 -4.43 -11.79 -26.33
CA LYS A 107 -3.59 -11.35 -27.46
C LYS A 107 -3.43 -12.44 -28.54
N LYS A 108 -3.33 -13.72 -28.16
CA LYS A 108 -3.28 -14.83 -29.12
C LYS A 108 -4.61 -15.04 -29.84
N ALA A 109 -5.72 -14.98 -29.12
CA ALA A 109 -7.06 -15.11 -29.69
C ALA A 109 -7.36 -13.96 -30.67
N ASP A 110 -7.02 -12.73 -30.30
CA ASP A 110 -7.21 -11.55 -31.14
C ASP A 110 -6.35 -11.62 -32.40
N LYS A 111 -5.08 -12.03 -32.29
CA LYS A 111 -4.23 -12.28 -33.47
C LYS A 111 -4.80 -13.35 -34.39
N LYS A 112 -5.33 -14.45 -33.84
CA LYS A 112 -5.94 -15.52 -34.64
C LYS A 112 -7.21 -15.04 -35.34
N ARG A 113 -8.05 -14.25 -34.66
CA ARG A 113 -9.26 -13.66 -35.25
C ARG A 113 -8.89 -12.66 -36.36
N ALA A 114 -7.95 -11.76 -36.11
CA ALA A 114 -7.47 -10.79 -37.10
C ALA A 114 -6.89 -11.48 -38.35
N GLU A 115 -6.12 -12.56 -38.17
CA GLU A 115 -5.59 -13.33 -39.29
C GLU A 115 -6.69 -14.06 -40.06
N ALA A 116 -7.67 -14.66 -39.37
CA ALA A 116 -8.82 -15.29 -40.02
C ALA A 116 -9.65 -14.27 -40.83
N GLU A 117 -9.86 -13.06 -40.29
CA GLU A 117 -10.53 -11.97 -41.01
C GLU A 117 -9.71 -11.47 -42.22
N ARG A 118 -8.38 -11.43 -42.10
CA ARG A 118 -7.48 -11.08 -43.22
C ARG A 118 -7.58 -12.11 -44.34
N VAL A 119 -7.51 -13.40 -44.00
CA VAL A 119 -7.65 -14.50 -44.97
C VAL A 119 -9.03 -14.50 -45.61
N ALA A 120 -10.09 -14.27 -44.84
CA ALA A 120 -11.46 -14.20 -45.37
C ALA A 120 -11.68 -13.05 -46.38
N LYS A 121 -10.89 -11.98 -46.29
CA LYS A 121 -10.94 -10.84 -47.24
C LYS A 121 -10.10 -11.04 -48.50
N LEU A 122 -9.26 -12.08 -48.57
CA LEU A 122 -8.49 -12.40 -49.78
C LEU A 122 -9.39 -13.00 -50.86
N SER A 123 -8.98 -12.85 -52.13
CA SER A 123 -9.70 -13.45 -53.26
C SER A 123 -9.59 -15.00 -53.25
N PRO A 124 -10.52 -15.73 -53.89
CA PRO A 124 -10.51 -17.20 -53.89
C PRO A 124 -9.23 -17.84 -54.45
N GLU A 125 -8.53 -17.16 -55.38
CA GLU A 125 -7.26 -17.65 -55.93
C GLU A 125 -6.08 -17.46 -54.97
N GLU A 126 -6.12 -16.41 -54.14
CA GLU A 126 -5.11 -16.14 -53.11
C GLU A 126 -5.32 -17.00 -51.87
N GLN A 127 -6.57 -17.29 -51.49
CA GLN A 127 -6.90 -18.23 -50.41
C GLN A 127 -6.43 -19.66 -50.70
N ARG A 128 -6.42 -20.09 -51.97
CA ARG A 128 -5.93 -21.43 -52.38
C ARG A 128 -4.40 -21.56 -52.36
N LYS A 129 -3.66 -20.45 -52.26
CA LYS A 129 -2.18 -20.42 -52.23
C LYS A 129 -1.58 -20.29 -50.82
N LEU A 130 -2.40 -19.99 -49.82
CA LEU A 130 -2.04 -19.95 -48.38
C LEU A 130 -2.19 -21.33 -47.75
#